data_AF-A0A2N2ZP21-F1
#
_entry.id   AF-A0A2N2ZP21-F1
#
_cell.length_a   1.000
_cell.length_b   1.000
_cell.length_c   1.000
_cell.angle_alpha   90.00
_cell.angle_beta   90.00
_cell.angle_gamma   90.00
#
_symmetry.space_group_name_H-M   'P 1'
#
loop_
_entity.id
_entity.type
_entity.pdbx_description
1 polymer ?
#
loop_
_entity_poly.entity_id
_entity_poly.type
_entity_poly.pdbx_seq_one_letter_code
_entity_poly.pdbx_strand_id
1 'polypeptide(L)'
;MKRTFIDYFLITLKGICMGAADVVPGVSGGTIAFISGIYEELLETIDGLKLSFFKILKQQGFKTAWQSVNANFLGALFLGIFISILTFAKIISWLLETRPVLLWSFFFGLIVASVFFVGKQISKWTLGVFLSLLAGTILSYFITIARPMTETDSYFFLFMAGFVAIIAMILPGISGAFILVLMGAYQSVLNTVNNFREGIAQGDWALFSTSFGKLAILMLGAMIGLKSFSGILTWMFKHHKNLTLSLLTGFMIGSLNKIWPWKEVLSWRTNSEGIRVPSIEKNISPFVFEGDNHLVYAIILSFVGFFLILGLEKIASKKA
;
A
#
# COMPACT_ATOMS: atom_id res chain seq x y z
N MET A 1 -15.33 22.22 -8.11
CA MET A 1 -15.35 23.13 -6.94
C MET A 1 -13.93 23.55 -6.62
N LYS A 2 -13.66 24.83 -6.33
CA LYS A 2 -12.32 25.25 -5.87
C LYS A 2 -12.12 24.71 -4.45
N ARG A 3 -11.05 23.94 -4.23
CA ARG A 3 -10.71 23.40 -2.91
C ARG A 3 -10.28 24.52 -1.97
N THR A 4 -10.70 24.40 -0.71
CA THR A 4 -10.28 25.28 0.37
C THR A 4 -8.96 24.78 0.97
N PHE A 5 -8.32 25.62 1.80
CA PHE A 5 -7.16 25.21 2.59
C PHE A 5 -7.46 23.99 3.48
N ILE A 6 -8.66 23.94 4.07
CA ILE A 6 -9.11 22.83 4.92
C ILE A 6 -9.17 21.53 4.12
N ASP A 7 -9.58 21.56 2.86
CA ASP A 7 -9.64 20.36 2.02
C ASP A 7 -8.25 19.80 1.77
N TYR A 8 -7.26 20.66 1.48
CA TYR A 8 -5.87 20.24 1.31
C TYR A 8 -5.26 19.73 2.61
N PHE A 9 -5.54 20.38 3.75
CA PHE A 9 -5.13 19.88 5.05
C PHE A 9 -5.67 18.47 5.33
N LEU A 10 -6.95 18.22 5.02
CA LEU A 10 -7.53 16.88 5.14
C LEU A 10 -6.91 15.87 4.17
N ILE A 11 -6.56 16.27 2.95
CA ILE A 11 -5.85 15.40 2.00
C ILE A 11 -4.46 15.04 2.55
N THR A 12 -3.74 16.00 3.13
CA THR A 12 -2.46 15.73 3.80
C THR A 12 -2.63 14.77 4.97
N LEU A 13 -3.67 14.92 5.80
CA LEU A 13 -3.94 13.97 6.88
C LEU A 13 -4.24 12.55 6.35
N LYS A 14 -5.00 12.43 5.26
CA LYS A 14 -5.22 11.15 4.57
C LYS A 14 -3.90 10.57 4.05
N GLY A 15 -3.02 11.40 3.50
CA GLY A 15 -1.67 11.02 3.10
C GLY A 15 -0.84 10.51 4.27
N ILE A 16 -0.96 11.13 5.45
CA ILE A 16 -0.29 10.65 6.66
C ILE A 16 -0.78 9.24 7.01
N CYS A 17 -2.10 9.03 7.04
CA CYS A 17 -2.66 7.71 7.31
C CYS A 17 -2.23 6.65 6.27
N MET A 18 -2.15 7.04 4.99
CA MET A 18 -1.66 6.16 3.92
C MET A 18 -0.20 5.77 4.15
N GLY A 19 0.68 6.73 4.44
CA GLY A 19 2.09 6.46 4.71
C GLY A 19 2.28 5.58 5.96
N ALA A 20 1.49 5.78 7.02
CA ALA A 20 1.57 4.96 8.22
C ALA A 20 1.15 3.51 7.95
N ALA A 21 0.14 3.32 7.09
CA ALA A 21 -0.28 1.99 6.65
C ALA A 21 0.76 1.30 5.77
N ASP A 22 1.42 2.03 4.86
CA ASP A 22 2.46 1.46 3.97
C ASP A 22 3.73 1.02 4.72
N VAL A 23 3.98 1.56 5.92
CA VAL A 23 5.06 1.07 6.79
C VAL A 23 4.74 -0.31 7.37
N VAL A 24 3.44 -0.67 7.50
CA VAL A 24 3.01 -1.94 8.10
C VAL A 24 2.90 -3.03 7.04
N PRO A 25 3.68 -4.13 7.13
CA PRO A 25 3.61 -5.21 6.15
C PRO A 25 2.20 -5.80 6.03
N GLY A 26 1.72 -6.01 4.81
CA GLY A 26 0.38 -6.60 4.60
C GLY A 26 -0.80 -5.63 4.78
N VAL A 27 -0.54 -4.39 5.18
CA VAL A 27 -1.49 -3.27 5.05
C VAL A 27 -1.05 -2.43 3.86
N SER A 28 -2.01 -1.93 3.08
CA SER A 28 -1.74 -1.11 1.90
C SER A 28 -2.34 0.28 2.06
N GLY A 29 -1.56 1.32 1.77
CA GLY A 29 -2.01 2.69 1.68
C GLY A 29 -3.14 2.87 0.67
N GLY A 30 -3.22 2.02 -0.37
CA GLY A 30 -4.38 1.96 -1.28
C GLY A 30 -5.69 1.66 -0.55
N THR A 31 -5.65 0.85 0.51
CA THR A 31 -6.83 0.59 1.36
C THR A 31 -7.26 1.85 2.09
N ILE A 32 -6.30 2.61 2.64
CA ILE A 32 -6.56 3.88 3.33
C ILE A 32 -7.07 4.96 2.36
N ALA A 33 -6.54 5.01 1.15
CA ALA A 33 -7.05 5.89 0.10
C ALA A 33 -8.52 5.57 -0.23
N PHE A 34 -8.87 4.28 -0.27
CA PHE A 34 -10.21 3.83 -0.60
C PHE A 34 -11.24 4.25 0.45
N ILE A 35 -11.00 3.87 1.71
CA ILE A 35 -11.90 4.19 2.83
C ILE A 35 -12.07 5.71 3.03
N SER A 36 -11.03 6.48 2.72
CA SER A 36 -11.05 7.93 2.92
C SER A 36 -11.64 8.67 1.73
N GLY A 37 -12.07 7.93 0.69
CA GLY A 37 -12.79 8.47 -0.47
C GLY A 37 -11.91 9.24 -1.44
N ILE A 38 -10.58 9.08 -1.40
CA ILE A 38 -9.65 9.75 -2.33
C ILE A 38 -9.09 8.81 -3.40
N TYR A 39 -9.47 7.53 -3.35
CA TYR A 39 -8.91 6.51 -4.24
C TYR A 39 -9.26 6.71 -5.70
N GLU A 40 -10.54 6.89 -6.03
CA GLU A 40 -10.97 7.14 -7.41
C GLU A 40 -10.28 8.41 -7.96
N GLU A 41 -10.23 9.49 -7.17
CA GLU A 41 -9.54 10.72 -7.55
C GLU A 41 -8.03 10.52 -7.76
N LEU A 42 -7.37 9.72 -6.92
CA LEU A 42 -5.96 9.38 -7.07
C LEU A 42 -5.72 8.64 -8.39
N LEU A 43 -6.54 7.62 -8.68
CA LEU A 43 -6.45 6.86 -9.93
C LEU A 43 -6.68 7.76 -11.15
N GLU A 44 -7.73 8.58 -11.14
CA GLU A 44 -8.04 9.50 -12.24
C GLU A 44 -6.98 10.57 -12.42
N THR A 45 -6.40 11.07 -11.34
CA THR A 45 -5.32 12.06 -11.40
C THR A 45 -4.07 11.46 -12.03
N ILE A 46 -3.71 10.23 -11.66
CA ILE A 46 -2.55 9.51 -12.21
C ILE A 46 -2.80 9.10 -13.68
N ASP A 47 -3.99 8.61 -14.00
CA ASP A 47 -4.39 8.31 -15.37
C ASP A 47 -4.43 9.59 -16.25
N GLY A 48 -4.78 10.73 -15.65
CA GLY A 48 -4.75 12.05 -16.29
C GLY A 48 -3.34 12.55 -16.64
N LEU A 49 -2.27 12.01 -16.03
CA LEU A 49 -0.88 12.34 -16.36
C LEU A 49 -0.53 11.76 -17.74
N LYS A 50 -0.78 12.55 -18.79
CA LYS A 50 -0.45 12.21 -20.18
C LYS A 50 0.93 12.75 -20.56
N LEU A 51 1.53 12.21 -21.62
CA LEU A 51 2.79 12.74 -22.17
C LEU A 51 2.68 14.22 -22.60
N SER A 52 1.46 14.72 -22.83
CA SER A 52 1.20 16.15 -23.05
C SER A 52 1.61 17.03 -21.87
N PHE A 53 1.60 16.52 -20.63
CA PHE A 53 2.08 17.26 -19.46
C PHE A 53 3.53 17.71 -19.65
N PHE A 54 4.41 16.85 -20.14
CA PHE A 54 5.81 17.20 -20.41
C PHE A 54 5.95 18.22 -21.54
N LYS A 55 5.06 18.18 -22.55
CA LYS A 55 5.00 19.20 -23.61
C LYS A 55 4.58 20.55 -23.05
N ILE A 56 3.52 20.59 -22.23
CA ILE A 56 3.03 21.81 -21.56
C ILE A 56 4.10 22.36 -20.63
N LEU A 57 4.78 21.51 -19.86
CA LEU A 57 5.86 21.90 -18.97
C LEU A 57 7.00 22.59 -19.73
N LYS A 58 7.41 22.03 -20.87
CA LYS A 58 8.48 22.59 -21.70
C LYS A 58 8.07 23.86 -22.46
N GLN A 59 6.82 23.95 -22.94
CA GLN A 59 6.37 25.03 -23.82
C GLN A 59 5.69 26.19 -23.09
N GLN A 60 4.93 25.90 -22.03
CA GLN A 60 4.04 26.85 -21.34
C GLN A 60 4.44 27.08 -19.87
N GLY A 61 5.53 26.46 -19.43
CA GLY A 61 6.12 26.62 -18.10
C GLY A 61 5.47 25.78 -17.00
N PHE A 62 6.17 25.71 -15.86
CA PHE A 62 5.81 24.88 -14.71
C PHE A 62 4.41 25.19 -14.16
N LYS A 63 4.06 26.47 -14.02
CA LYS A 63 2.76 26.89 -13.46
C LYS A 63 1.60 26.35 -14.28
N THR A 64 1.67 26.45 -15.60
CA THR A 64 0.61 25.98 -16.52
C THR A 64 0.54 24.47 -16.54
N ALA A 65 1.68 23.77 -16.54
CA ALA A 65 1.70 22.32 -16.41
C ALA A 65 1.10 21.84 -15.08
N TRP A 66 1.49 22.48 -13.97
CA TRP A 66 0.96 22.18 -12.64
C TRP A 66 -0.56 22.35 -12.56
N GLN A 67 -1.11 23.37 -13.22
CA GLN A 67 -2.55 23.61 -13.31
C GLN A 67 -3.27 22.66 -14.29
N SER A 68 -2.57 22.14 -15.29
CA SER A 68 -3.14 21.21 -16.29
C SER A 68 -3.48 19.83 -15.72
N VAL A 69 -3.00 19.52 -14.51
CA VAL A 69 -3.23 18.27 -13.79
C VAL A 69 -3.68 18.61 -12.37
N ASN A 70 -4.22 17.63 -11.65
CA ASN A 70 -4.60 17.81 -10.24
C ASN A 70 -3.35 17.77 -9.31
N ALA A 71 -2.31 18.56 -9.62
CA ALA A 71 -1.02 18.51 -8.92
C ALA A 71 -1.12 19.02 -7.48
N ASN A 72 -2.04 19.93 -7.16
CA ASN A 72 -2.27 20.35 -5.77
C ASN A 72 -2.74 19.17 -4.89
N PHE A 73 -3.59 18.29 -5.43
CA PHE A 73 -4.01 17.07 -4.74
C PHE A 73 -2.82 16.14 -4.48
N LEU A 74 -2.05 15.84 -5.54
CA LEU A 74 -0.87 14.99 -5.43
C LEU A 74 0.16 15.57 -4.45
N GLY A 75 0.42 16.87 -4.54
CA GLY A 75 1.35 17.57 -3.65
C GLY A 75 0.92 17.47 -2.18
N ALA A 76 -0.35 17.76 -1.88
CA ALA A 76 -0.86 17.63 -0.51
C ALA A 76 -0.81 16.17 0.00
N LEU A 77 -1.14 15.20 -0.86
CA LEU A 77 -1.14 13.78 -0.52
C LEU A 77 0.27 13.24 -0.26
N PHE A 78 1.18 13.47 -1.21
CA PHE A 78 2.58 13.03 -1.10
C PHE A 78 3.31 13.74 0.04
N LEU A 79 2.99 15.00 0.33
CA LEU A 79 3.49 15.67 1.52
C LEU A 79 3.09 14.92 2.80
N GLY A 80 1.83 14.48 2.89
CA GLY A 80 1.35 13.68 4.01
C GLY A 80 2.05 12.34 4.13
N ILE A 81 2.17 11.60 3.03
CA ILE A 81 2.89 10.32 2.97
C ILE A 81 4.34 10.50 3.41
N PHE A 82 5.01 11.54 2.90
CA PHE A 82 6.39 11.85 3.23
C PHE A 82 6.57 12.18 4.73
N ILE A 83 5.72 13.05 5.28
CA ILE A 83 5.71 13.35 6.73
C ILE A 83 5.53 12.06 7.53
N SER A 84 4.61 11.19 7.10
CA SER A 84 4.35 9.96 7.83
C SER A 84 5.52 9.00 7.82
N ILE A 85 6.16 8.78 6.65
CA ILE A 85 7.31 7.88 6.57
C ILE A 85 8.44 8.38 7.48
N LEU A 86 8.71 9.70 7.50
CA LEU A 86 9.75 10.27 8.36
C LEU A 86 9.45 10.15 9.86
N THR A 87 8.18 10.20 10.25
CA THR A 87 7.77 10.27 11.67
C THR A 87 7.37 8.92 12.24
N PHE A 88 6.57 8.13 11.52
CA PHE A 88 6.00 6.87 11.99
C PHE A 88 6.86 5.65 11.71
N ALA A 89 7.82 5.69 10.77
CA ALA A 89 8.61 4.50 10.42
C ALA A 89 9.26 3.85 11.65
N LYS A 90 9.95 4.63 12.49
CA LYS A 90 10.60 4.13 13.71
C LYS A 90 9.61 3.60 14.75
N ILE A 91 8.48 4.31 14.93
CA ILE A 91 7.47 3.97 15.93
C ILE A 91 6.79 2.65 15.56
N ILE A 92 6.40 2.50 14.30
CA ILE A 92 5.74 1.31 13.79
C ILE A 92 6.69 0.11 13.81
N SER A 93 7.95 0.28 13.41
CA SER A 93 8.96 -0.78 13.53
C SER A 93 9.12 -1.24 14.98
N TRP A 94 9.24 -0.31 15.92
CA TRP A 94 9.32 -0.62 17.35
C TRP A 94 8.07 -1.35 17.86
N LEU A 95 6.86 -0.96 17.41
CA LEU A 95 5.61 -1.64 17.77
C LEU A 95 5.50 -3.04 17.16
N LEU A 96 6.00 -3.25 15.94
CA LEU A 96 6.04 -4.56 15.30
C LEU A 96 6.93 -5.54 16.08
N GLU A 97 8.04 -5.05 16.64
CA GLU A 97 8.95 -5.87 17.44
C GLU A 97 8.45 -6.11 18.86
N THR A 98 7.93 -5.07 19.52
CA THR A 98 7.60 -5.13 20.95
C THR A 98 6.15 -5.48 21.26
N ARG A 99 5.21 -5.10 20.38
CA ARG A 99 3.76 -5.23 20.57
C ARG A 99 3.02 -5.66 19.28
N PRO A 100 3.48 -6.72 18.57
CA PRO A 100 2.91 -7.12 17.28
C PRO A 100 1.42 -7.43 17.36
N VAL A 101 0.98 -8.18 18.39
CA VAL A 101 -0.44 -8.56 18.56
C VAL A 101 -1.34 -7.33 18.60
N LEU A 102 -0.95 -6.29 19.35
CA LEU A 102 -1.73 -5.06 19.48
C LEU A 102 -1.81 -4.29 18.17
N LEU A 103 -0.67 -4.14 17.49
CA LEU A 103 -0.59 -3.45 16.20
C LEU A 103 -1.42 -4.17 15.13
N TRP A 104 -1.23 -5.48 14.97
CA TRP A 104 -1.99 -6.29 14.02
C TRP A 104 -3.49 -6.25 14.31
N SER A 105 -3.89 -6.27 15.59
CA SER A 105 -5.31 -6.19 15.96
C SER A 105 -5.94 -4.86 15.55
N PHE A 106 -5.22 -3.74 15.73
CA PHE A 106 -5.68 -2.44 15.26
C PHE A 106 -5.90 -2.42 13.75
N PHE A 107 -4.92 -2.88 12.96
CA PHE A 107 -5.04 -2.94 11.51
C PHE A 107 -6.06 -3.97 11.01
N PHE A 108 -6.22 -5.08 11.72
CA PHE A 108 -7.26 -6.07 11.46
C PHE A 108 -8.65 -5.41 11.53
N GLY A 109 -8.90 -4.64 12.59
CA GLY A 109 -10.12 -3.83 12.73
C GLY A 109 -10.32 -2.83 11.59
N LEU A 110 -9.27 -2.13 11.17
CA LEU A 110 -9.30 -1.20 10.03
C LEU A 110 -9.72 -1.91 8.73
N ILE A 111 -9.14 -3.08 8.44
CA ILE A 111 -9.47 -3.83 7.21
C ILE A 111 -10.86 -4.45 7.29
N VAL A 112 -11.29 -4.97 8.45
CA VAL A 112 -12.67 -5.46 8.63
C VAL A 112 -13.70 -4.36 8.38
N ALA A 113 -13.47 -3.15 8.91
CA ALA A 113 -14.30 -2.01 8.58
C ALA A 113 -14.25 -1.68 7.08
N SER A 114 -13.08 -1.70 6.47
CA SER A 114 -12.92 -1.47 5.02
C SER A 114 -13.76 -2.45 4.21
N VAL A 115 -13.68 -3.76 4.50
CA VAL A 115 -14.50 -4.80 3.86
C VAL A 115 -15.99 -4.48 3.99
N PHE A 116 -16.44 -4.11 5.19
CA PHE A 116 -17.83 -3.77 5.43
C PHE A 116 -18.30 -2.55 4.61
N PHE A 117 -17.56 -1.43 4.65
CA PHE A 117 -17.97 -0.20 3.96
C PHE A 117 -17.85 -0.30 2.44
N VAL A 118 -16.79 -0.91 1.93
CA VAL A 118 -16.63 -1.10 0.48
C VAL A 118 -17.66 -2.09 -0.05
N GLY A 119 -17.87 -3.21 0.66
CA GLY A 119 -18.90 -4.19 0.31
C GLY A 119 -20.31 -3.59 0.28
N LYS A 120 -20.61 -2.65 1.18
CA LYS A 120 -21.90 -1.94 1.22
C LYS A 120 -22.13 -1.01 0.02
N GLN A 121 -21.08 -0.57 -0.68
CA GLN A 121 -21.21 0.25 -1.89
C GLN A 121 -21.65 -0.57 -3.12
N ILE A 122 -21.64 -1.91 -3.03
CA ILE A 122 -22.08 -2.80 -4.11
C ILE A 122 -23.62 -2.76 -4.19
N SER A 123 -24.13 -2.15 -5.25
CA SER A 123 -25.58 -1.91 -5.42
C SER A 123 -26.37 -3.12 -5.93
N LYS A 124 -25.72 -4.04 -6.65
CA LYS A 124 -26.35 -5.22 -7.24
C LYS A 124 -25.44 -6.43 -7.13
N TRP A 125 -25.98 -7.52 -6.59
CA TRP A 125 -25.30 -8.81 -6.47
C TRP A 125 -25.77 -9.75 -7.59
N THR A 126 -24.97 -9.84 -8.66
CA THR A 126 -25.15 -10.85 -9.70
C THR A 126 -24.17 -12.01 -9.47
N LEU A 127 -24.36 -13.13 -10.19
CA LEU A 127 -23.41 -14.25 -10.12
C LEU A 127 -21.97 -13.80 -10.42
N GLY A 128 -21.78 -12.92 -11.42
CA GLY A 128 -20.46 -12.38 -11.74
C GLY A 128 -19.84 -11.55 -10.60
N VAL A 129 -20.65 -10.77 -9.88
CA VAL A 129 -20.21 -10.00 -8.70
C VAL A 129 -19.77 -10.93 -7.58
N PHE A 130 -20.55 -11.98 -7.29
CA PHE A 130 -20.17 -12.97 -6.29
C PHE A 130 -18.90 -13.75 -6.67
N LEU A 131 -18.79 -14.20 -7.93
CA LEU A 131 -17.59 -14.87 -8.43
C LEU A 131 -16.36 -13.97 -8.36
N SER A 132 -16.50 -12.67 -8.62
CA SER A 132 -15.43 -11.70 -8.49
C SER A 132 -14.96 -11.53 -7.04
N LEU A 133 -15.87 -11.55 -6.06
CA LEU A 133 -15.53 -11.52 -4.62
C LEU A 133 -14.68 -12.74 -4.25
N LEU A 134 -15.13 -13.93 -4.66
CA LEU A 134 -14.44 -15.18 -4.40
C LEU A 134 -13.07 -15.20 -5.07
N ALA A 135 -12.99 -14.81 -6.34
CA ALA A 135 -11.72 -14.74 -7.07
C ALA A 135 -10.72 -13.80 -6.39
N GLY A 136 -11.16 -12.61 -5.98
CA GLY A 136 -10.33 -11.67 -5.23
C GLY A 136 -9.86 -12.24 -3.89
N THR A 137 -10.76 -12.85 -3.14
CA THR A 137 -10.46 -13.46 -1.83
C THR A 137 -9.43 -14.56 -1.95
N ILE A 138 -9.65 -15.49 -2.89
CA ILE A 138 -8.78 -16.63 -3.14
C ILE A 138 -7.40 -16.14 -3.60
N LEU A 139 -7.35 -15.23 -4.57
CA LEU A 139 -6.08 -14.72 -5.10
C LEU A 139 -5.26 -13.99 -4.02
N SER A 140 -5.89 -13.09 -3.26
CA SER A 140 -5.23 -12.36 -2.17
C SER A 140 -4.77 -13.32 -1.07
N TYR A 141 -5.62 -14.28 -0.66
CA TYR A 141 -5.25 -15.29 0.32
C TYR A 141 -4.01 -16.10 -0.12
N PHE A 142 -3.98 -16.58 -1.38
CA PHE A 142 -2.82 -17.29 -1.91
C PHE A 142 -1.55 -16.42 -1.92
N ILE A 143 -1.67 -15.13 -2.22
CA ILE A 143 -0.55 -14.18 -2.09
C ILE A 143 -0.06 -14.15 -0.64
N THR A 144 -0.95 -14.12 0.36
CA THR A 144 -0.53 -14.03 1.78
C THR A 144 0.26 -15.23 2.30
N ILE A 145 0.06 -16.41 1.71
CA ILE A 145 0.74 -17.66 2.11
C ILE A 145 1.84 -18.07 1.12
N ALA A 146 2.05 -17.29 0.06
CA ALA A 146 3.10 -17.55 -0.92
C ALA A 146 4.48 -17.51 -0.24
N ARG A 147 5.38 -18.36 -0.71
CA ARG A 147 6.76 -18.39 -0.22
C ARG A 147 7.60 -17.37 -1.00
N PRO A 148 8.51 -16.64 -0.34
CA PRO A 148 9.47 -15.80 -1.02
C PRO A 148 10.30 -16.59 -2.04
N MET A 149 10.46 -16.03 -3.23
CA MET A 149 11.40 -16.52 -4.23
C MET A 149 12.84 -16.23 -3.80
N THR A 150 13.80 -16.93 -4.42
CA THR A 150 15.22 -16.68 -4.23
C THR A 150 15.62 -15.30 -4.71
N GLU A 151 16.54 -14.65 -3.98
CA GLU A 151 17.01 -13.32 -4.32
C GLU A 151 17.59 -13.29 -5.74
N THR A 152 17.15 -12.31 -6.52
CA THR A 152 17.60 -12.09 -7.89
C THR A 152 17.90 -10.60 -8.05
N ASP A 153 19.04 -10.27 -8.65
CA ASP A 153 19.56 -8.90 -8.69
C ASP A 153 19.77 -8.39 -10.14
N SER A 154 19.04 -8.95 -11.10
CA SER A 154 19.12 -8.53 -12.50
C SER A 154 18.26 -7.29 -12.77
N TYR A 155 18.70 -6.44 -13.71
CA TYR A 155 17.97 -5.24 -14.10
C TYR A 155 16.55 -5.52 -14.60
N PHE A 156 16.37 -6.56 -15.43
CA PHE A 156 15.05 -6.95 -15.92
C PHE A 156 14.14 -7.43 -14.78
N PHE A 157 14.71 -8.16 -13.82
CA PHE A 157 13.98 -8.60 -12.65
C PHE A 157 13.56 -7.41 -11.76
N LEU A 158 14.46 -6.45 -11.50
CA LEU A 158 14.15 -5.22 -10.76
C LEU A 158 13.09 -4.37 -11.47
N PHE A 159 13.13 -4.29 -12.80
CA PHE A 159 12.06 -3.66 -13.57
C PHE A 159 10.71 -4.31 -13.30
N MET A 160 10.63 -5.64 -13.40
CA MET A 160 9.38 -6.39 -13.16
C MET A 160 8.94 -6.29 -11.70
N ALA A 161 9.88 -6.32 -10.76
CA ALA A 161 9.61 -6.14 -9.34
C ALA A 161 8.96 -4.77 -9.07
N GLY A 162 9.51 -3.69 -9.63
CA GLY A 162 8.92 -2.35 -9.52
C GLY A 162 7.53 -2.28 -10.17
N PHE A 163 7.37 -2.89 -11.35
CA PHE A 163 6.10 -2.94 -12.08
C PHE A 163 5.00 -3.66 -11.31
N VAL A 164 5.27 -4.83 -10.74
CA VAL A 164 4.25 -5.61 -10.00
C VAL A 164 4.02 -5.01 -8.60
N ALA A 165 5.07 -4.55 -7.93
CA ALA A 165 4.97 -3.99 -6.59
C ALA A 165 4.12 -2.73 -6.54
N ILE A 166 4.25 -1.82 -7.53
CA ILE A 166 3.44 -0.61 -7.56
C ILE A 166 1.96 -0.91 -7.86
N ILE A 167 1.68 -1.90 -8.71
CA ILE A 167 0.32 -2.36 -9.02
C ILE A 167 -0.33 -2.88 -7.74
N ALA A 168 0.41 -3.71 -7.00
CA ALA A 168 -0.01 -4.20 -5.71
C ALA A 168 -0.24 -3.04 -4.71
N MET A 169 0.68 -2.08 -4.61
CA MET A 169 0.58 -0.96 -3.67
C MET A 169 -0.66 -0.09 -3.89
N ILE A 170 -1.12 0.04 -5.14
CA ILE A 170 -2.35 0.77 -5.47
C ILE A 170 -3.59 -0.08 -5.15
N LEU A 171 -3.52 -1.40 -5.24
CA LEU A 171 -4.65 -2.28 -4.96
C LEU A 171 -4.93 -2.33 -3.45
N PRO A 172 -6.17 -2.03 -3.01
CA PRO A 172 -6.58 -2.24 -1.64
C PRO A 172 -6.40 -3.70 -1.21
N GLY A 173 -5.90 -3.89 0.01
CA GLY A 173 -5.63 -5.22 0.59
C GLY A 173 -4.31 -5.87 0.16
N ILE A 174 -3.56 -5.37 -0.82
CA ILE A 174 -2.28 -5.98 -1.23
C ILE A 174 -1.13 -4.99 -0.99
N SER A 175 -0.13 -5.40 -0.20
CA SER A 175 1.02 -4.53 0.12
C SER A 175 2.14 -4.68 -0.91
N GLY A 176 2.55 -3.58 -1.54
CA GLY A 176 3.64 -3.57 -2.54
C GLY A 176 4.99 -4.02 -1.97
N ALA A 177 5.32 -3.61 -0.74
CA ALA A 177 6.52 -4.07 -0.05
C ALA A 177 6.50 -5.59 0.21
N PHE A 178 5.33 -6.14 0.55
CA PHE A 178 5.17 -7.58 0.72
C PHE A 178 5.35 -8.32 -0.62
N ILE A 179 4.83 -7.77 -1.73
CA ILE A 179 5.09 -8.33 -3.06
C ILE A 179 6.58 -8.32 -3.41
N LEU A 180 7.32 -7.26 -3.10
CA LEU A 180 8.79 -7.24 -3.29
C LEU A 180 9.49 -8.33 -2.48
N VAL A 181 9.02 -8.60 -1.26
CA VAL A 181 9.53 -9.72 -0.44
C VAL A 181 9.22 -11.05 -1.09
N LEU A 182 7.99 -11.27 -1.55
CA LEU A 182 7.59 -12.51 -2.23
C LEU A 182 8.37 -12.76 -3.51
N MET A 183 8.69 -11.71 -4.26
CA MET A 183 9.51 -11.83 -5.46
C MET A 183 10.99 -12.07 -5.13
N GLY A 184 11.46 -11.83 -3.89
CA GLY A 184 12.88 -11.88 -3.54
C GLY A 184 13.65 -10.61 -3.95
N ALA A 185 12.94 -9.54 -4.33
CA ALA A 185 13.51 -8.27 -4.75
C ALA A 185 13.80 -7.30 -3.59
N TYR A 186 13.11 -7.46 -2.46
CA TYR A 186 13.15 -6.50 -1.35
C TYR A 186 14.57 -6.24 -0.83
N GLN A 187 15.36 -7.29 -0.64
CA GLN A 187 16.73 -7.20 -0.16
C GLN A 187 17.65 -6.50 -1.17
N SER A 188 17.54 -6.85 -2.47
CA SER A 188 18.26 -6.17 -3.55
C SER A 188 17.91 -4.68 -3.61
N VAL A 189 16.63 -4.31 -3.46
CA VAL A 189 16.19 -2.91 -3.43
C VAL A 189 16.80 -2.17 -2.24
N LEU A 190 16.74 -2.72 -1.03
CA LEU A 190 17.35 -2.10 0.16
C LEU A 190 18.86 -1.92 0.01
N ASN A 191 19.56 -2.96 -0.42
CA ASN A 191 21.00 -2.89 -0.69
C ASN A 191 21.32 -1.81 -1.73
N THR A 192 20.52 -1.72 -2.80
CA THR A 192 20.70 -0.69 -3.83
C THR A 192 20.49 0.71 -3.27
N VAL A 193 19.49 0.93 -2.41
CA VAL A 193 19.27 2.24 -1.76
C VAL A 193 20.43 2.61 -0.83
N ASN A 194 20.92 1.65 -0.03
CA ASN A 194 22.05 1.86 0.87
C ASN A 194 23.34 2.18 0.10
N ASN A 195 23.65 1.38 -0.92
CA ASN A 195 24.81 1.59 -1.79
C ASN A 195 24.74 2.93 -2.54
N PHE A 196 23.54 3.35 -2.97
CA PHE A 196 23.33 4.68 -3.55
C PHE A 196 23.68 5.80 -2.56
N ARG A 197 23.22 5.70 -1.31
CA ARG A 197 23.52 6.66 -0.25
C ARG A 197 25.01 6.67 0.11
N GLU A 198 25.62 5.50 0.25
CA GLU A 198 27.03 5.36 0.59
C GLU A 198 27.94 5.88 -0.53
N GLY A 199 27.61 5.59 -1.79
CA GLY A 199 28.33 6.13 -2.95
C GLY A 199 28.35 7.66 -2.97
N ILE A 200 27.24 8.31 -2.59
CA ILE A 200 27.20 9.77 -2.43
C ILE A 200 28.06 10.23 -1.25
N ALA A 201 27.92 9.58 -0.09
CA ALA A 201 28.60 9.99 1.14
C ALA A 201 30.14 9.84 1.06
N GLN A 202 30.61 8.82 0.36
CA GLN A 202 32.03 8.48 0.24
C GLN A 202 32.66 8.99 -1.06
N GLY A 203 31.87 9.51 -2.00
CA GLY A 203 32.35 9.95 -3.31
C GLY A 203 32.71 8.80 -4.26
N ASP A 204 32.24 7.57 -4.00
CA ASP A 204 32.44 6.42 -4.89
C ASP A 204 31.46 6.48 -6.08
N TRP A 205 31.97 6.95 -7.21
CA TRP A 205 31.18 7.12 -8.43
C TRP A 205 30.79 5.80 -9.11
N ALA A 206 31.58 4.74 -8.92
CA ALA A 206 31.28 3.43 -9.50
C ALA A 206 30.11 2.77 -8.76
N LEU A 207 30.14 2.83 -7.42
CA LEU A 207 29.05 2.36 -6.56
C LEU A 207 27.78 3.18 -6.78
N PHE A 208 27.91 4.51 -6.86
CA PHE A 208 26.81 5.42 -7.12
C PHE A 208 26.13 5.11 -8.46
N SER A 209 26.89 5.06 -9.56
CA SER A 209 26.32 4.90 -10.91
C SER A 209 25.62 3.56 -11.09
N THR A 210 26.18 2.47 -10.56
CA THR A 210 25.55 1.15 -10.57
C THR A 210 24.24 1.14 -9.77
N SER A 211 24.26 1.72 -8.57
CA SER A 211 23.07 1.77 -7.70
C SER A 211 21.99 2.67 -8.28
N PHE A 212 22.37 3.82 -8.84
CA PHE A 212 21.49 4.72 -9.56
C PHE A 212 20.82 4.03 -10.75
N GLY A 213 21.57 3.28 -11.56
CA GLY A 213 21.02 2.54 -12.70
C GLY A 213 19.94 1.54 -12.28
N LYS A 214 20.18 0.79 -11.20
CA LYS A 214 19.21 -0.16 -10.64
C LYS A 214 17.95 0.53 -10.10
N LEU A 215 18.12 1.62 -9.33
CA LEU A 215 16.99 2.43 -8.85
C LEU A 215 16.20 3.04 -10.01
N ALA A 216 16.87 3.55 -11.03
CA ALA A 216 16.22 4.14 -12.20
C ALA A 216 15.36 3.10 -12.95
N ILE A 217 15.87 1.86 -13.10
CA ILE A 217 15.13 0.78 -13.76
C ILE A 217 13.95 0.27 -12.91
N LEU A 218 14.14 0.15 -11.59
CA LEU A 218 13.05 -0.13 -10.65
C LEU A 218 11.94 0.94 -10.74
N MET A 219 12.33 2.21 -10.71
CA MET A 219 11.42 3.36 -10.82
C MET A 219 10.72 3.41 -12.18
N LEU A 220 11.41 3.07 -13.27
CA LEU A 220 10.82 2.99 -14.60
C LEU A 220 9.74 1.90 -14.66
N GLY A 221 10.03 0.72 -14.10
CA GLY A 221 9.04 -0.35 -13.95
C GLY A 221 7.82 0.10 -13.15
N ALA A 222 8.05 0.76 -12.02
CA ALA A 222 6.98 1.32 -11.18
C ALA A 222 6.16 2.41 -11.92
N MET A 223 6.79 3.31 -12.66
CA MET A 223 6.08 4.33 -13.42
C MET A 223 5.20 3.73 -14.52
N ILE A 224 5.73 2.75 -15.27
CA ILE A 224 4.98 2.06 -16.33
C ILE A 224 3.85 1.23 -15.74
N GLY A 225 4.09 0.50 -14.65
CA GLY A 225 3.07 -0.29 -13.95
C GLY A 225 1.94 0.58 -13.41
N LEU A 226 2.29 1.65 -12.69
CA LEU A 226 1.34 2.63 -12.17
C LEU A 226 0.49 3.24 -13.28
N LYS A 227 1.12 3.68 -14.37
CA LYS A 227 0.43 4.32 -15.50
C LYS A 227 -0.51 3.34 -16.21
N SER A 228 -0.04 2.13 -16.49
CA SER A 228 -0.81 1.14 -17.24
C SER A 228 -2.02 0.67 -16.42
N PHE A 229 -1.81 0.43 -15.13
CA PHE A 229 -2.83 -0.15 -14.26
C PHE A 229 -3.84 0.87 -13.73
N SER A 230 -3.42 2.12 -13.48
CA SER A 230 -4.36 3.19 -13.11
C SER A 230 -5.43 3.43 -14.18
N GLY A 231 -5.06 3.36 -15.47
CA GLY A 231 -6.01 3.43 -16.58
C GLY A 231 -6.99 2.25 -16.60
N ILE A 232 -6.51 1.02 -16.41
CA ILE A 232 -7.35 -0.18 -16.33
C ILE A 232 -8.34 -0.06 -15.17
N LEU A 233 -7.89 0.27 -13.96
CA LEU A 233 -8.76 0.41 -12.80
C LEU A 233 -9.78 1.53 -12.98
N THR A 234 -9.35 2.69 -13.50
CA THR A 234 -10.26 3.81 -13.78
C THR A 234 -11.36 3.40 -14.77
N TRP A 235 -11.00 2.67 -15.82
CA TRP A 235 -11.97 2.13 -16.78
C TRP A 235 -12.94 1.14 -16.10
N MET A 236 -12.42 0.25 -15.25
CA MET A 236 -13.24 -0.71 -14.50
C MET A 236 -14.22 -0.02 -13.54
N PHE A 237 -13.81 1.03 -12.81
CA PHE A 237 -14.73 1.80 -11.97
C PHE A 237 -15.84 2.46 -12.77
N LYS A 238 -15.53 2.98 -13.97
CA LYS A 238 -16.50 3.67 -14.83
C LYS A 238 -17.53 2.73 -15.47
N HIS A 239 -17.10 1.54 -15.89
CA HIS A 239 -17.95 0.63 -16.68
C HIS A 239 -18.44 -0.60 -15.91
N HIS A 240 -17.70 -1.02 -14.87
CA HIS A 240 -17.91 -2.27 -14.14
C HIS A 240 -17.86 -2.09 -12.62
N LYS A 241 -18.34 -0.95 -12.10
CA LYS A 241 -18.25 -0.54 -10.69
C LYS A 241 -18.51 -1.66 -9.68
N ASN A 242 -19.65 -2.37 -9.78
CA ASN A 242 -19.98 -3.44 -8.83
C ASN A 242 -19.01 -4.62 -8.87
N LEU A 243 -18.50 -5.00 -10.06
CA LEU A 243 -17.48 -6.04 -10.18
C LEU A 243 -16.17 -5.60 -9.55
N THR A 244 -15.74 -4.36 -9.82
CA THR A 244 -14.52 -3.78 -9.24
C THR A 244 -14.60 -3.72 -7.73
N LEU A 245 -15.68 -3.15 -7.18
CA LEU A 245 -15.90 -3.06 -5.73
C LEU A 245 -15.90 -4.46 -5.09
N SER A 246 -16.52 -5.44 -5.74
CA SER A 246 -16.54 -6.81 -5.27
C SER A 246 -15.16 -7.47 -5.30
N LEU A 247 -14.40 -7.32 -6.38
CA LEU A 247 -13.03 -7.82 -6.49
C LEU A 247 -12.13 -7.23 -5.39
N LEU A 248 -12.19 -5.90 -5.20
CA LEU A 248 -11.40 -5.20 -4.19
C LEU A 248 -11.80 -5.58 -2.77
N THR A 249 -13.11 -5.75 -2.51
CA THR A 249 -13.61 -6.29 -1.24
C THR A 249 -13.04 -7.70 -1.01
N GLY A 250 -13.01 -8.53 -2.05
CA GLY A 250 -12.38 -9.85 -1.99
C GLY A 250 -10.90 -9.77 -1.64
N PHE A 251 -10.12 -8.87 -2.29
CA PHE A 251 -8.71 -8.67 -1.95
C PHE A 251 -8.49 -8.30 -0.49
N MET A 252 -9.33 -7.42 0.06
CA MET A 252 -9.30 -7.04 1.48
C MET A 252 -9.67 -8.21 2.40
N ILE A 253 -10.65 -9.06 2.04
CA ILE A 253 -11.00 -10.25 2.83
C ILE A 253 -9.83 -11.23 2.85
N GLY A 254 -9.24 -11.52 1.68
CA GLY A 254 -8.11 -12.45 1.58
C GLY A 254 -6.88 -11.97 2.36
N SER A 255 -6.68 -10.65 2.47
CA SER A 255 -5.53 -10.07 3.18
C SER A 255 -5.65 -10.12 4.70
N LEU A 256 -6.86 -10.30 5.24
CA LEU A 256 -7.08 -10.50 6.69
C LEU A 256 -6.22 -11.64 7.24
N ASN A 257 -5.91 -12.65 6.42
CA ASN A 257 -5.00 -13.73 6.79
C ASN A 257 -3.59 -13.22 7.13
N LYS A 258 -3.04 -12.25 6.38
CA LYS A 258 -1.68 -11.75 6.64
C LYS A 258 -1.61 -10.89 7.89
N ILE A 259 -2.68 -10.22 8.26
CA ILE A 259 -2.73 -9.29 9.40
C ILE A 259 -3.41 -9.88 10.64
N TRP A 260 -3.61 -11.19 10.66
CA TRP A 260 -4.12 -11.89 11.83
C TRP A 260 -3.18 -11.68 13.03
N PRO A 261 -3.68 -11.33 14.23
CA PRO A 261 -2.81 -10.91 15.34
C PRO A 261 -1.92 -12.00 15.94
N TRP A 262 -2.39 -13.25 15.93
CA TRP A 262 -1.73 -14.36 16.62
C TRP A 262 -1.08 -15.31 15.64
N LYS A 263 0.25 -15.33 15.63
CA LYS A 263 1.03 -16.09 14.67
C LYS A 263 2.14 -16.88 15.36
N GLU A 264 2.38 -18.07 14.85
CA GLU A 264 3.55 -18.88 15.15
C GLU A 264 4.57 -18.70 14.04
N VAL A 265 5.83 -18.42 14.40
CA VAL A 265 6.92 -18.28 13.42
C VAL A 265 7.46 -19.66 13.08
N LEU A 266 7.17 -20.14 11.86
CA LEU A 266 7.63 -21.44 11.37
C LEU A 266 9.07 -21.41 10.85
N SER A 267 9.50 -20.26 10.32
CA SER A 267 10.88 -20.09 9.84
C SER A 267 11.34 -18.65 9.97
N TRP A 268 12.65 -18.50 10.16
CA TRP A 268 13.32 -17.22 10.28
C TRP A 268 14.13 -16.93 9.01
N ARG A 269 14.27 -15.65 8.68
CA ARG A 269 15.25 -15.16 7.71
C ARG A 269 16.03 -14.01 8.32
N THR A 270 17.23 -13.77 7.80
CA THR A 270 18.02 -12.59 8.18
C THR A 270 17.70 -11.47 7.20
N ASN A 271 17.36 -10.28 7.70
CA ASN A 271 17.12 -9.10 6.85
C ASN A 271 18.44 -8.41 6.47
N SER A 272 18.33 -7.30 5.73
CA SER A 272 19.45 -6.44 5.30
C SER A 272 20.35 -5.93 6.42
N GLU A 273 19.85 -5.86 7.64
CA GLU A 273 20.52 -5.31 8.81
C GLU A 273 21.13 -6.42 9.68
N GLY A 274 21.11 -7.68 9.22
CA GLY A 274 21.60 -8.82 10.00
C GLY A 274 20.63 -9.30 11.09
N ILE A 275 19.42 -8.75 11.14
CA ILE A 275 18.41 -9.05 12.16
C ILE A 275 17.55 -10.25 11.70
N ARG A 276 17.32 -11.20 12.61
CA ARG A 276 16.39 -12.31 12.36
C ARG A 276 14.96 -11.81 12.39
N VAL A 277 14.28 -11.93 11.26
CA VAL A 277 12.86 -11.60 11.10
C VAL A 277 12.06 -12.84 10.70
N PRO A 278 10.76 -12.93 11.06
CA PRO A 278 9.90 -14.01 10.60
C PRO A 278 9.85 -14.07 9.07
N SER A 279 9.98 -15.28 8.52
CA SER A 279 9.90 -15.55 7.07
C SER A 279 8.57 -16.21 6.72
N ILE A 280 8.26 -17.33 7.39
CA ILE A 280 6.98 -18.02 7.27
C ILE A 280 6.31 -17.99 8.63
N GLU A 281 5.05 -17.58 8.63
CA GLU A 281 4.20 -17.50 9.82
C GLU A 281 2.95 -18.34 9.58
N LYS A 282 2.46 -18.98 10.64
CA LYS A 282 1.18 -19.69 10.64
C LYS A 282 0.23 -19.01 11.60
N ASN A 283 -0.99 -18.75 11.13
CA ASN A 283 -2.03 -18.21 11.99
C ASN A 283 -2.46 -19.25 13.02
N ILE A 284 -2.48 -18.85 14.29
CA ILE A 284 -2.91 -19.68 15.40
C ILE A 284 -4.03 -19.01 16.18
N SER A 285 -4.72 -19.81 16.99
CA SER A 285 -5.76 -19.30 17.88
C SER A 285 -5.14 -18.51 19.03
N PRO A 286 -5.76 -17.41 19.51
CA PRO A 286 -5.32 -16.70 20.71
C PRO A 286 -5.23 -17.60 21.95
N PHE A 287 -6.01 -18.68 21.99
CA PHE A 287 -6.04 -19.62 23.11
C PHE A 287 -4.85 -20.60 23.13
N VAL A 288 -4.10 -20.70 22.03
CA VAL A 288 -2.93 -21.57 21.87
C VAL A 288 -1.66 -20.73 21.66
N PHE A 289 -1.76 -19.41 21.80
CA PHE A 289 -0.65 -18.50 21.61
C PHE A 289 0.37 -18.65 22.76
N GLU A 290 1.64 -18.83 22.42
CA GLU A 290 2.70 -18.90 23.42
C GLU A 290 2.97 -17.50 24.00
N GLY A 291 2.73 -17.33 25.31
CA GLY A 291 2.90 -16.07 26.03
C GLY A 291 1.59 -15.34 26.34
N ASP A 292 1.67 -14.04 26.66
CA ASP A 292 0.47 -13.22 26.88
C ASP A 292 -0.19 -12.92 25.52
N ASN A 293 -1.35 -13.51 25.30
CA ASN A 293 -2.11 -13.32 24.07
C ASN A 293 -2.76 -11.94 23.95
N HIS A 294 -2.75 -11.13 25.02
CA HIS A 294 -3.33 -9.79 25.08
C HIS A 294 -4.76 -9.70 24.52
N LEU A 295 -5.57 -10.77 24.65
CA LEU A 295 -6.84 -10.93 23.93
C LEU A 295 -7.81 -9.75 24.13
N VAL A 296 -7.95 -9.27 25.37
CA VAL A 296 -8.84 -8.14 25.67
C VAL A 296 -8.38 -6.86 24.96
N TYR A 297 -7.08 -6.55 25.01
CA TYR A 297 -6.52 -5.38 24.33
C TYR A 297 -6.58 -5.52 22.81
N ALA A 298 -6.36 -6.72 22.28
CA ALA A 298 -6.52 -7.02 20.86
C ALA A 298 -7.94 -6.71 20.38
N ILE A 299 -8.96 -7.18 21.12
CA ILE A 299 -10.37 -6.89 20.80
C ILE A 299 -10.65 -5.39 20.86
N ILE A 300 -10.22 -4.70 21.93
CA ILE A 300 -10.39 -3.25 22.07
C ILE A 300 -9.75 -2.51 20.90
N LEU A 301 -8.50 -2.81 20.54
CA LEU A 301 -7.79 -2.15 19.46
C LEU A 301 -8.40 -2.45 18.09
N SER A 302 -8.91 -3.66 17.88
CA SER A 302 -9.68 -3.99 16.67
C SER A 302 -10.94 -3.14 16.56
N PHE A 303 -11.69 -2.97 17.66
CA PHE A 303 -12.82 -2.03 17.67
C PHE A 303 -12.39 -0.58 17.45
N VAL A 304 -11.30 -0.12 18.08
CA VAL A 304 -10.77 1.24 17.86
C VAL A 304 -10.42 1.45 16.39
N GLY A 305 -9.74 0.50 15.76
CA GLY A 305 -9.47 0.52 14.32
C GLY A 305 -10.77 0.60 13.52
N PHE A 306 -11.71 -0.33 13.77
CA PHE A 306 -12.99 -0.36 13.08
C PHE A 306 -13.77 0.97 13.18
N PHE A 307 -13.87 1.54 14.39
CA PHE A 307 -14.60 2.78 14.64
C PHE A 307 -13.86 4.03 14.12
N LEU A 308 -12.53 3.99 14.03
CA LEU A 308 -11.75 5.04 13.39
C LEU A 308 -12.14 5.18 11.91
N ILE A 309 -12.30 4.05 11.21
CA ILE A 309 -12.79 4.04 9.81
C ILE A 309 -14.19 4.63 9.71
N LEU A 310 -15.09 4.22 10.59
CA LEU A 310 -16.45 4.75 10.67
C LEU A 310 -16.46 6.28 10.82
N GLY A 311 -15.59 6.81 11.67
CA GLY A 311 -15.44 8.25 11.85
C GLY A 311 -14.97 8.95 10.56
N LEU A 312 -13.96 8.38 9.88
CA LEU A 312 -13.44 8.91 8.62
C LEU A 312 -14.49 8.89 7.50
N GLU A 313 -15.26 7.80 7.38
CA GLU A 313 -16.32 7.65 6.39
C GLU A 313 -17.43 8.68 6.59
N LYS A 314 -17.87 8.89 7.84
CA LYS A 314 -18.91 9.88 8.16
C LYS A 314 -18.49 11.33 7.89
N ILE A 315 -17.19 11.63 8.01
CA ILE A 315 -16.64 12.95 7.67
C ILE A 315 -16.56 13.12 6.14
N ALA A 316 -16.21 12.05 5.41
CA ALA A 316 -16.14 12.06 3.96
C ALA A 316 -17.52 12.19 3.30
N SER A 317 -18.53 11.47 3.79
CA SER A 317 -19.89 11.46 3.23
C SER A 317 -20.64 12.77 3.44
N LYS A 318 -20.34 13.55 4.49
CA LYS A 318 -20.91 14.89 4.71
C LYS A 318 -20.46 15.95 3.70
N LYS A 319 -19.41 15.69 2.92
CA LYS A 319 -18.84 16.63 1.94
C LYS A 319 -19.17 16.27 0.48
N ALA A 320 -19.81 15.13 0.23
CA ALA A 320 -20.18 14.65 -1.10
C ALA A 320 -21.58 15.14 -1.50
#